data_AF-B9SAA4-F1
#
_entry.id   AF-B9SAA4-F1
#
_cell.length_a   1.000
_cell.length_b   1.000
_cell.length_c   1.000
_cell.angle_alpha   90.00
_cell.angle_beta   90.00
_cell.angle_gamma   90.00
#
_symmetry.space_group_name_H-M   'P 1'
#
loop_
_entity.id
_entity.type
_entity.pdbx_description
1 polymer ?
#
loop_
_entity_poly.entity_id
_entity_poly.type
_entity_poly.pdbx_seq_one_letter_code
_entity_poly.pdbx_strand_id
1 'polypeptide(L)'
;MSAITQQSKSIVITGHSIGGTVASLCALWLLSYIQSVSSSLSVLCITFGSPLLGNQSLHRAILRQRWGANYCHVVSKHDIVPRLLFAPLPPLTPQLHSLLRFWHFSHFGSLAAQLPNETKADIFRLVLASLRGLAKAKEGSKISCCFWPSGNYFFCSEDGAICIDNAMCVIKMMHLLFATSSPSSSIEDHLKYGYYIGKISLQFLTKRSLLPEELPDSSYEAGVALALQSSGIIFQEPIARPAKDCLKLARPKGLTPNLNCAHLAIKLSKITPYRLEIQWYKQSCDLCDDQMGYYDSFKQRGASRRDFKVNLNRLKLARFWDDIIKMLENNQLPHDFHRRAKWVNASHFYKLLVEPLDIAEYYRTGKHCIKGHYIRKGRERRYKIFDRWWKERPVKDEEQNTRSKFASLTQDSCFWAKVEEARELLDKVRSENDPKKLTWLWENIDKFERYARELIDRKEVSEDVVARNSSYRLWVKDYNELKS
;
A
#
# COMPACT_ATOMS: atom_id res chain seq x y z
N MET A 1 -11.14 -20.37 11.67
CA MET A 1 -10.41 -19.71 10.56
C MET A 1 -9.35 -20.61 9.93
N SER A 2 -8.49 -21.28 10.71
CA SER A 2 -7.46 -22.19 10.17
C SER A 2 -8.00 -23.21 9.16
N ALA A 3 -9.15 -23.85 9.45
CA ALA A 3 -9.79 -24.81 8.55
C ALA A 3 -10.22 -24.19 7.20
N ILE A 4 -10.82 -23.00 7.21
CA ILE A 4 -11.28 -22.29 5.99
C ILE A 4 -10.08 -21.87 5.13
N THR A 5 -9.00 -21.40 5.75
CA THR A 5 -7.78 -20.95 5.07
C THR A 5 -6.91 -22.08 4.54
N GLN A 6 -7.01 -23.30 5.09
CA GLN A 6 -6.22 -24.45 4.67
C GLN A 6 -6.81 -25.20 3.47
N GLN A 7 -8.14 -25.14 3.29
CA GLN A 7 -8.82 -25.87 2.21
C GLN A 7 -9.19 -24.99 1.00
N SER A 8 -9.26 -23.66 1.18
CA SER A 8 -9.73 -22.75 0.14
C SER A 8 -8.57 -22.07 -0.59
N LYS A 9 -8.63 -21.99 -1.93
CA LYS A 9 -7.69 -21.19 -2.74
C LYS A 9 -8.13 -19.72 -2.89
N SER A 10 -9.42 -19.45 -2.70
CA SER A 10 -9.98 -18.10 -2.73
C SER A 10 -11.20 -17.99 -1.81
N ILE A 11 -11.41 -16.80 -1.25
CA ILE A 11 -12.56 -16.46 -0.42
C ILE A 11 -13.24 -15.24 -1.03
N VAL A 12 -14.54 -15.33 -1.27
CA VAL A 12 -15.38 -14.20 -1.64
C VAL A 12 -16.23 -13.80 -0.45
N ILE A 13 -16.16 -12.53 -0.06
CA ILE A 13 -16.96 -11.95 1.02
C ILE A 13 -17.92 -10.97 0.39
N THR A 14 -19.21 -11.05 0.73
CA THR A 14 -20.23 -10.20 0.14
C THR A 14 -21.27 -9.75 1.15
N GLY A 15 -22.00 -8.71 0.78
CA GLY A 15 -23.12 -8.21 1.55
C GLY A 15 -23.82 -7.06 0.82
N HIS A 16 -25.09 -6.88 1.14
CA HIS A 16 -25.89 -5.75 0.70
C HIS A 16 -26.03 -4.72 1.83
N SER A 17 -26.13 -3.44 1.48
CA SER A 17 -26.31 -2.35 2.43
C SER A 17 -25.24 -2.36 3.54
N ILE A 18 -25.63 -2.20 4.80
CA ILE A 18 -24.75 -2.31 5.98
C ILE A 18 -24.01 -3.65 6.02
N GLY A 19 -24.64 -4.75 5.59
CA GLY A 19 -24.01 -6.06 5.50
C GLY A 19 -22.78 -6.05 4.59
N GLY A 20 -22.79 -5.26 3.51
CA GLY A 20 -21.61 -5.10 2.65
C GLY A 20 -20.52 -4.21 3.25
N THR A 21 -20.87 -3.24 4.11
CA THR A 21 -19.88 -2.51 4.92
C THR A 21 -19.20 -3.46 5.92
N VAL A 22 -19.96 -4.35 6.57
CA VAL A 22 -19.43 -5.41 7.43
C VAL A 22 -18.56 -6.39 6.62
N ALA A 23 -19.00 -6.79 5.43
CA ALA A 23 -18.22 -7.62 4.51
C ALA A 23 -16.88 -6.97 4.17
N SER A 24 -16.87 -5.67 3.91
CA SER A 24 -15.66 -4.91 3.62
C SER A 24 -14.69 -4.86 4.79
N LEU A 25 -15.19 -4.67 6.02
CA LEU A 25 -14.39 -4.77 7.24
C LEU A 25 -13.82 -6.17 7.45
N CYS A 26 -14.63 -7.22 7.25
CA CYS A 26 -14.18 -8.61 7.34
C CYS A 26 -13.06 -8.90 6.33
N ALA A 27 -13.20 -8.40 5.09
CA ALA A 27 -12.16 -8.51 4.08
C ALA A 27 -10.88 -7.77 4.48
N LEU A 28 -10.98 -6.57 5.08
CA LEU A 28 -9.80 -5.81 5.55
C LEU A 28 -9.06 -6.58 6.65
N TRP A 29 -9.80 -7.10 7.61
CA TRP A 29 -9.26 -7.93 8.69
C TRP A 29 -8.57 -9.17 8.12
N LEU A 30 -9.21 -9.87 7.19
CA LEU A 30 -8.69 -11.08 6.57
C LEU A 30 -7.42 -10.80 5.75
N LEU A 31 -7.39 -9.72 4.96
CA LEU A 31 -6.21 -9.30 4.21
C LEU A 31 -5.03 -8.97 5.14
N SER A 32 -5.29 -8.29 6.26
CA SER A 32 -4.27 -8.01 7.28
C SER A 32 -3.75 -9.30 7.93
N TYR A 33 -4.66 -10.24 8.23
CA TYR A 33 -4.29 -11.54 8.80
C TYR A 33 -3.45 -12.37 7.82
N ILE A 34 -3.88 -12.51 6.56
CA ILE A 34 -3.17 -13.23 5.50
C ILE A 34 -1.77 -12.66 5.30
N GLN A 35 -1.63 -11.33 5.30
CA GLN A 35 -0.34 -10.67 5.20
C GLN A 35 0.57 -11.02 6.39
N SER A 36 0.01 -11.14 7.59
CA SER A 36 0.78 -11.51 8.80
C SER A 36 1.28 -12.95 8.80
N VAL A 37 0.53 -13.88 8.19
CA VAL A 37 0.87 -15.31 8.12
C VAL A 37 1.49 -15.72 6.78
N SER A 38 1.75 -14.76 5.88
CA SER A 38 2.34 -14.99 4.54
C SER A 38 1.59 -16.05 3.70
N SER A 39 0.26 -16.08 3.78
CA SER A 39 -0.57 -17.02 3.00
C SER A 39 -0.83 -16.51 1.56
N SER A 40 -0.95 -17.43 0.61
CA SER A 40 -1.27 -17.15 -0.80
C SER A 40 -2.78 -17.01 -1.10
N LEU A 41 -3.62 -17.04 -0.06
CA LEU A 41 -5.07 -17.00 -0.18
C LEU A 41 -5.56 -15.72 -0.88
N SER A 42 -6.35 -15.88 -1.94
CA SER A 42 -6.97 -14.77 -2.67
C SER A 42 -8.29 -14.35 -2.02
N VAL A 43 -8.45 -13.06 -1.71
CA VAL A 43 -9.68 -12.50 -1.10
C VAL A 43 -10.32 -11.51 -2.05
N LEU A 44 -11.62 -11.63 -2.27
CA LEU A 44 -12.41 -10.66 -3.03
C LEU A 44 -13.62 -10.24 -2.20
N CYS A 45 -13.85 -8.93 -2.08
CA CYS A 45 -15.01 -8.34 -1.43
C CYS A 45 -15.90 -7.72 -2.51
N ILE A 46 -17.15 -8.19 -2.61
CA ILE A 46 -18.15 -7.63 -3.53
C ILE A 46 -19.31 -7.11 -2.69
N THR A 47 -19.62 -5.82 -2.76
CA THR A 47 -20.69 -5.22 -1.95
C THR A 47 -21.76 -4.58 -2.81
N PHE A 48 -23.02 -4.60 -2.37
CA PHE A 48 -24.14 -4.01 -3.12
C PHE A 48 -24.77 -2.88 -2.31
N GLY A 49 -24.73 -1.65 -2.82
CA GLY A 49 -25.39 -0.52 -2.17
C GLY A 49 -24.87 -0.19 -0.77
N SER A 50 -23.61 -0.50 -0.49
CA SER A 50 -23.06 -0.33 0.86
C SER A 50 -22.68 1.11 1.17
N PRO A 51 -22.96 1.60 2.39
CA PRO A 51 -22.38 2.83 2.90
C PRO A 51 -20.85 2.79 2.88
N LEU A 52 -20.23 3.97 2.78
CA LEU A 52 -18.78 4.12 2.89
C LEU A 52 -18.25 3.64 4.24
N LEU A 53 -17.04 3.08 4.24
CA LEU A 53 -16.48 2.47 5.44
C LEU A 53 -15.46 3.35 6.17
N GLY A 54 -14.54 3.97 5.43
CA GLY A 54 -13.34 4.57 6.01
C GLY A 54 -13.13 6.02 5.65
N ASN A 55 -12.18 6.65 6.33
CA ASN A 55 -11.72 8.00 6.01
C ASN A 55 -10.57 7.97 4.98
N GLN A 56 -10.05 9.16 4.65
CA GLN A 56 -8.93 9.30 3.72
C GLN A 56 -7.67 8.54 4.18
N SER A 57 -7.44 8.41 5.49
CA SER A 57 -6.29 7.65 6.03
C SER A 57 -6.43 6.15 5.76
N LEU A 58 -7.63 5.58 5.95
CA LEU A 58 -7.89 4.18 5.60
C LEU A 58 -7.73 3.94 4.09
N HIS A 59 -8.28 4.82 3.26
CA HIS A 59 -8.10 4.78 1.81
C HIS A 59 -6.61 4.75 1.43
N ARG A 60 -5.78 5.64 2.01
CA ARG A 60 -4.33 5.65 1.79
C ARG A 60 -3.66 4.35 2.24
N ALA A 61 -4.09 3.76 3.35
CA ALA A 61 -3.56 2.48 3.82
C ALA A 61 -3.88 1.35 2.82
N ILE A 62 -5.13 1.26 2.34
CA ILE A 62 -5.58 0.28 1.34
C ILE A 62 -4.77 0.42 0.04
N LEU A 63 -4.57 1.66 -0.43
CA LEU A 63 -3.75 1.94 -1.61
C LEU A 63 -2.30 1.47 -1.43
N ARG A 64 -1.68 1.82 -0.30
CA ARG A 64 -0.29 1.44 0.00
C ARG A 64 -0.08 -0.07 0.08
N GLN A 65 -1.08 -0.80 0.56
CA GLN A 65 -1.05 -2.26 0.64
C GLN A 65 -1.47 -2.95 -0.67
N ARG A 66 -1.84 -2.18 -1.71
CA ARG A 66 -2.36 -2.70 -2.99
C ARG A 66 -3.62 -3.55 -2.83
N TRP A 67 -4.39 -3.29 -1.78
CA TRP A 67 -5.63 -4.01 -1.49
C TRP A 67 -6.84 -3.51 -2.28
N GLY A 68 -6.72 -2.39 -2.99
CA GLY A 68 -7.85 -1.80 -3.74
C GLY A 68 -8.47 -2.78 -4.75
N ALA A 69 -7.66 -3.62 -5.40
CA ALA A 69 -8.13 -4.64 -6.36
C ALA A 69 -8.98 -5.75 -5.71
N ASN A 70 -8.91 -5.91 -4.39
CA ASN A 70 -9.70 -6.89 -3.65
C ASN A 70 -11.13 -6.39 -3.36
N TYR A 71 -11.49 -5.16 -3.74
CA TYR A 71 -12.81 -4.59 -3.45
C TYR A 71 -13.52 -4.18 -4.74
N CYS A 72 -14.78 -4.60 -4.86
CA CYS A 72 -15.73 -4.18 -5.87
C CYS A 72 -17.04 -3.72 -5.19
N HIS A 73 -17.27 -2.42 -5.20
CA HIS A 73 -18.47 -1.80 -4.66
C HIS A 73 -19.47 -1.55 -5.78
N VAL A 74 -20.48 -2.42 -5.89
CA VAL A 74 -21.58 -2.27 -6.83
C VAL A 74 -22.55 -1.21 -6.33
N VAL A 75 -22.80 -0.21 -7.16
CA VAL A 75 -23.54 1.00 -6.80
C VAL A 75 -24.54 1.31 -7.90
N SER A 76 -25.83 1.26 -7.57
CA SER A 76 -26.87 1.63 -8.52
C SER A 76 -26.87 3.15 -8.79
N LYS A 77 -27.38 3.53 -9.97
CA LYS A 77 -27.41 4.92 -10.47
C LYS A 77 -27.98 5.90 -9.44
N HIS A 78 -29.08 5.55 -8.78
CA HIS A 78 -29.85 6.46 -7.93
C HIS A 78 -29.85 6.11 -6.44
N ASP A 79 -29.38 4.92 -6.05
CA ASP A 79 -29.38 4.43 -4.67
C ASP A 79 -28.78 5.43 -3.67
N ILE A 80 -29.55 5.88 -2.69
CA ILE A 80 -29.09 6.84 -1.69
C ILE A 80 -28.04 6.29 -0.72
N VAL A 81 -28.00 4.98 -0.45
CA VAL A 81 -27.25 4.39 0.67
C VAL A 81 -25.73 4.58 0.57
N PRO A 82 -25.07 4.32 -0.58
CA PRO A 82 -23.65 4.61 -0.75
C PRO A 82 -23.30 6.10 -0.65
N ARG A 83 -24.30 6.98 -0.72
CA ARG A 83 -24.14 8.44 -0.70
C ARG A 83 -24.41 9.07 0.67
N LEU A 84 -25.09 8.36 1.58
CA LEU A 84 -25.52 8.89 2.89
C LEU A 84 -24.37 9.50 3.71
N LEU A 85 -23.24 8.81 3.77
CA LEU A 85 -22.13 9.19 4.65
C LEU A 85 -21.25 10.33 4.12
N PHE A 86 -21.61 10.92 2.98
CA PHE A 86 -21.06 12.21 2.56
C PHE A 86 -21.71 13.40 3.27
N ALA A 87 -22.92 13.21 3.82
CA ALA A 87 -23.63 14.24 4.57
C ALA A 87 -23.35 14.14 6.08
N PRO A 88 -23.45 15.26 6.84
CA PRO A 88 -23.25 15.26 8.28
C PRO A 88 -24.27 14.36 9.00
N LEU A 89 -23.80 13.50 9.90
CA LEU A 89 -24.65 12.56 10.65
C LEU A 89 -25.66 13.21 11.62
N PRO A 90 -25.36 14.31 12.33
CA PRO A 90 -26.32 14.90 13.28
C PRO A 90 -27.70 15.23 12.67
N PRO A 91 -27.81 15.94 11.53
CA PRO A 91 -29.11 16.20 10.90
C PRO A 91 -29.77 14.94 10.31
N LEU A 92 -29.00 13.88 10.03
CA LEU A 92 -29.50 12.62 9.45
C LEU A 92 -30.04 11.63 10.50
N THR A 93 -29.62 11.73 11.76
CA THR A 93 -29.81 10.66 12.76
C THR A 93 -31.28 10.27 13.00
N PRO A 94 -32.24 11.22 13.15
CA PRO A 94 -33.64 10.86 13.34
C PRO A 94 -34.26 10.18 12.12
N GLN A 95 -33.84 10.62 10.93
CA GLN A 95 -34.40 10.20 9.64
C GLN A 95 -33.80 8.86 9.18
N LEU A 96 -32.55 8.57 9.54
CA LEU A 96 -31.87 7.30 9.28
C LEU A 96 -32.57 6.12 9.94
N HIS A 97 -33.04 6.27 11.18
CA HIS A 97 -33.74 5.19 11.88
C HIS A 97 -35.03 4.78 11.13
N SER A 98 -35.77 5.76 10.60
CA SER A 98 -36.97 5.51 9.80
C SER A 98 -36.66 4.87 8.44
N LEU A 99 -35.57 5.29 7.77
CA LEU A 99 -35.08 4.65 6.54
C LEU A 99 -34.67 3.19 6.75
N LEU A 100 -33.89 2.92 7.80
CA LEU A 100 -33.43 1.57 8.12
C LEU A 100 -34.60 0.63 8.44
N ARG A 101 -35.59 1.13 9.20
CA ARG A 101 -36.84 0.40 9.42
C ARG A 101 -37.57 0.12 8.11
N PHE A 102 -37.73 1.11 7.24
CA PHE A 102 -38.39 0.95 5.94
C PHE A 102 -37.76 -0.19 5.10
N TRP A 103 -36.42 -0.19 4.94
CA TRP A 103 -35.75 -1.25 4.18
C TRP A 103 -35.81 -2.61 4.87
N HIS A 104 -35.71 -2.66 6.21
CA HIS A 104 -35.87 -3.91 6.95
C HIS A 104 -37.26 -4.53 6.69
N PHE A 105 -38.34 -3.76 6.79
CA PHE A 105 -39.69 -4.27 6.54
C PHE A 105 -39.96 -4.61 5.07
N SER A 106 -39.38 -3.85 4.13
CA SER A 106 -39.52 -4.10 2.69
C SER A 106 -38.89 -5.44 2.26
N HIS A 107 -37.84 -5.90 2.95
CA HIS A 107 -37.23 -7.21 2.70
C HIS A 107 -38.06 -8.41 3.18
N PHE A 108 -38.98 -8.22 4.14
CA PHE A 108 -39.81 -9.29 4.71
C PHE A 108 -41.26 -9.31 4.21
N GLY A 109 -41.60 -8.53 3.17
CA GLY A 109 -42.92 -8.56 2.52
C GLY A 109 -44.09 -8.07 3.39
N SER A 110 -43.82 -7.49 4.57
CA SER A 110 -44.84 -6.90 5.42
C SER A 110 -45.23 -5.51 4.88
N LEU A 111 -46.54 -5.20 4.81
CA LEU A 111 -47.09 -3.88 4.43
C LEU A 111 -46.25 -2.75 5.03
N ALA A 112 -45.47 -2.09 4.17
CA ALA A 112 -44.45 -1.15 4.59
C ALA A 112 -45.07 0.04 5.32
N ALA A 113 -44.55 0.38 6.51
CA ALA A 113 -44.71 1.72 7.05
C ALA A 113 -44.14 2.70 6.01
N GLN A 114 -45.02 3.41 5.30
CA GLN A 114 -44.60 4.34 4.26
C GLN A 114 -43.80 5.47 4.91
N LEU A 115 -42.55 5.64 4.47
CA LEU A 115 -41.75 6.78 4.91
C LEU A 115 -42.39 8.07 4.36
N PRO A 116 -42.63 9.10 5.19
CA PRO A 116 -43.25 10.34 4.75
C PRO A 116 -42.46 10.99 3.60
N ASN A 117 -43.17 11.51 2.59
CA ASN A 117 -42.55 12.11 1.42
C ASN A 117 -41.65 13.30 1.77
N GLU A 118 -42.01 14.06 2.80
CA GLU A 118 -41.19 15.16 3.33
C GLU A 118 -39.84 14.64 3.85
N THR A 119 -39.87 13.58 4.66
CA THR A 119 -38.65 12.93 5.16
C THR A 119 -37.76 12.40 4.03
N LYS A 120 -38.36 11.79 2.99
CA LYS A 120 -37.63 11.36 1.80
C LYS A 120 -36.94 12.54 1.11
N ALA A 121 -37.68 13.64 0.92
CA ALA A 121 -37.19 14.84 0.25
C ALA A 121 -36.08 15.54 1.03
N ASP A 122 -36.19 15.61 2.35
CA ASP A 122 -35.20 16.27 3.21
C ASP A 122 -33.85 15.53 3.19
N ILE A 123 -33.88 14.20 3.35
CA ILE A 123 -32.65 13.38 3.28
C ILE A 123 -32.03 13.51 1.89
N PHE A 124 -32.84 13.41 0.85
CA PHE A 124 -32.38 13.55 -0.53
C PHE A 124 -31.69 14.89 -0.77
N ARG A 125 -32.32 16.01 -0.39
CA ARG A 125 -31.76 17.36 -0.54
C ARG A 125 -30.46 17.53 0.24
N LEU A 126 -30.41 17.03 1.48
CA LEU A 126 -29.23 17.12 2.34
C LEU A 126 -28.02 16.35 1.77
N VAL A 127 -28.24 15.11 1.33
CA VAL A 127 -27.22 14.26 0.71
C VAL A 127 -26.73 14.89 -0.60
N LEU A 128 -27.64 15.35 -1.45
CA LEU A 128 -27.31 16.00 -2.72
C LEU A 128 -26.50 17.28 -2.51
N ALA A 129 -26.89 18.13 -1.57
CA ALA A 129 -26.18 19.37 -1.24
C ALA A 129 -24.75 19.10 -0.76
N SER A 130 -24.58 18.10 0.11
CA SER A 130 -23.27 17.69 0.64
C SER A 130 -22.36 17.17 -0.48
N LEU A 131 -22.88 16.27 -1.32
CA LEU A 131 -22.18 15.74 -2.50
C LEU A 131 -21.79 16.84 -3.49
N ARG A 132 -22.68 17.81 -3.74
CA ARG A 132 -22.42 18.94 -4.65
C ARG A 132 -21.26 19.80 -4.15
N GLY A 133 -21.17 20.03 -2.84
CA GLY A 133 -20.05 20.73 -2.22
C GLY A 133 -18.73 19.99 -2.43
N LEU A 134 -18.73 18.67 -2.24
CA LEU A 134 -17.54 17.83 -2.40
C LEU A 134 -17.09 17.70 -3.87
N ALA A 135 -18.03 17.54 -4.81
CA ALA A 135 -17.72 17.40 -6.23
C ALA A 135 -17.12 18.68 -6.84
N LYS A 136 -17.45 19.85 -6.28
CA LYS A 136 -16.92 21.17 -6.68
C LYS A 136 -15.59 21.52 -6.01
N ALA A 137 -15.21 20.83 -4.93
CA ALA A 137 -13.96 21.12 -4.23
C ALA A 137 -12.76 20.87 -5.17
N LYS A 138 -11.86 21.86 -5.28
CA LYS A 138 -10.62 21.70 -6.05
C LYS A 138 -9.70 20.70 -5.35
N GLU A 139 -8.90 20.01 -6.15
CA GLU A 139 -7.86 19.10 -5.67
C GLU A 139 -6.89 19.87 -4.75
N GLY A 140 -6.84 19.52 -3.46
CA GLY A 140 -6.05 20.23 -2.44
C GLY A 140 -6.82 21.18 -1.52
N SER A 141 -8.12 21.41 -1.74
CA SER A 141 -8.97 22.08 -0.74
C SER A 141 -9.19 21.18 0.48
N LYS A 142 -9.35 21.77 1.67
CA LYS A 142 -9.63 21.05 2.92
C LYS A 142 -11.05 20.49 2.85
N ILE A 143 -11.19 19.30 2.26
CA ILE A 143 -12.46 18.60 2.12
C ILE A 143 -12.90 18.12 3.50
N SER A 144 -13.96 18.70 4.04
CA SER A 144 -14.57 18.28 5.31
C SER A 144 -15.51 17.09 5.08
N CYS A 145 -14.98 15.94 4.67
CA CYS A 145 -15.73 14.69 4.62
C CYS A 145 -15.10 13.67 5.57
N CYS A 146 -15.91 13.08 6.45
CA CYS A 146 -15.44 12.06 7.39
C CYS A 146 -15.16 10.72 6.68
N PHE A 147 -15.83 10.47 5.56
CA PHE A 147 -15.75 9.22 4.80
C PHE A 147 -15.16 9.44 3.40
N TRP A 148 -14.46 8.44 2.89
CA TRP A 148 -13.73 8.50 1.64
C TRP A 148 -13.87 7.18 0.89
N PRO A 149 -14.13 7.19 -0.43
CA PRO A 149 -14.25 5.97 -1.20
C PRO A 149 -12.91 5.22 -1.30
N SER A 150 -12.96 3.90 -1.17
CA SER A 150 -11.80 3.00 -1.28
C SER A 150 -12.18 1.76 -2.06
N GLY A 151 -11.26 1.20 -2.84
CA GLY A 151 -11.56 0.07 -3.72
C GLY A 151 -12.08 0.52 -5.10
N ASN A 152 -12.63 -0.42 -5.86
CA ASN A 152 -13.20 -0.15 -7.17
C ASN A 152 -14.71 0.02 -7.05
N TYR A 153 -15.28 1.00 -7.72
CA TYR A 153 -16.71 1.28 -7.74
C TYR A 153 -17.29 0.92 -9.09
N PHE A 154 -18.26 0.00 -9.08
CA PHE A 154 -18.98 -0.47 -10.25
C PHE A 154 -20.36 0.18 -10.27
N PHE A 155 -20.49 1.27 -11.04
CA PHE A 155 -21.76 1.96 -11.17
C PHE A 155 -22.63 1.24 -12.20
N CYS A 156 -23.81 0.79 -11.80
CA CYS A 156 -24.74 0.08 -12.66
C CYS A 156 -26.00 0.89 -12.96
N SER A 157 -26.48 0.75 -14.19
CA SER A 157 -27.73 1.31 -14.68
C SER A 157 -28.47 0.29 -15.55
N GLU A 158 -29.59 0.69 -16.13
CA GLU A 158 -30.29 -0.15 -17.11
C GLU A 158 -29.53 -0.30 -18.43
N ASP A 159 -28.70 0.67 -18.76
CA ASP A 159 -28.00 0.79 -20.04
C ASP A 159 -26.63 0.11 -20.01
N GLY A 160 -26.17 -0.30 -18.83
CA GLY A 160 -24.92 -1.01 -18.64
C GLY A 160 -24.27 -0.68 -17.30
N ALA A 161 -22.95 -0.74 -17.27
CA ALA A 161 -22.18 -0.38 -16.09
C ALA A 161 -20.79 0.15 -16.44
N ILE A 162 -20.22 0.90 -15.49
CA ILE A 162 -18.85 1.40 -15.55
C ILE A 162 -18.09 1.10 -14.27
N CYS A 163 -16.76 0.95 -14.37
CA CYS A 163 -15.89 0.76 -13.23
C CYS A 163 -14.96 1.97 -13.05
N ILE A 164 -14.89 2.52 -11.85
CA ILE A 164 -14.04 3.67 -11.49
C ILE A 164 -13.28 3.35 -10.20
N ASP A 165 -11.97 3.56 -10.20
CA ASP A 165 -11.08 3.36 -9.05
C ASP A 165 -10.55 4.69 -8.47
N ASN A 166 -10.55 5.78 -9.25
CA ASN A 166 -10.16 7.10 -8.76
C ASN A 166 -11.20 7.67 -7.80
N ALA A 167 -10.83 7.82 -6.53
CA ALA A 167 -11.71 8.29 -5.47
C ALA A 167 -12.42 9.63 -5.76
N MET A 168 -11.73 10.60 -6.37
CA MET A 168 -12.34 11.89 -6.71
C MET A 168 -13.37 11.73 -7.82
N CYS A 169 -13.09 10.87 -8.81
CA CYS A 169 -14.04 10.55 -9.86
C CYS A 169 -15.24 9.77 -9.32
N VAL A 170 -15.04 8.88 -8.35
CA VAL A 170 -16.14 8.20 -7.64
C VAL A 170 -17.05 9.22 -6.96
N ILE A 171 -16.50 10.19 -6.21
CA ILE A 171 -17.31 11.23 -5.55
C ILE A 171 -18.09 12.06 -6.58
N LYS A 172 -17.44 12.47 -7.68
CA LYS A 172 -18.09 13.22 -8.76
C LYS A 172 -19.20 12.42 -9.42
N MET A 173 -18.98 11.15 -9.73
CA MET A 173 -20.01 10.28 -10.32
C MET A 173 -21.15 9.98 -9.34
N MET A 174 -20.85 9.79 -8.06
CA MET A 174 -21.87 9.68 -7.00
C MET A 174 -22.80 10.89 -7.00
N HIS A 175 -22.25 12.11 -7.13
CA HIS A 175 -23.02 13.34 -7.24
C HIS A 175 -23.82 13.42 -8.55
N LEU A 176 -23.16 13.23 -9.71
CA LEU A 176 -23.77 13.45 -11.02
C LEU A 176 -24.93 12.49 -11.28
N LEU A 177 -24.76 11.20 -10.94
CA LEU A 177 -25.82 10.21 -11.12
C LEU A 177 -26.99 10.47 -10.16
N PHE A 178 -26.68 10.79 -8.90
CA PHE A 178 -27.70 11.06 -7.88
C PHE A 178 -28.51 12.33 -8.18
N ALA A 179 -27.91 13.35 -8.80
CA ALA A 179 -28.58 14.58 -9.20
C ALA A 179 -29.71 14.37 -10.24
N THR A 180 -29.71 13.24 -10.95
CA THR A 180 -30.78 12.88 -11.91
C THR A 180 -31.95 12.13 -11.26
N SER A 181 -31.86 11.82 -9.95
CA SER A 181 -32.87 11.04 -9.23
C SER A 181 -33.97 11.93 -8.66
N SER A 182 -35.11 11.30 -8.37
CA SER A 182 -36.12 11.81 -7.43
C SER A 182 -35.88 11.27 -6.01
N PRO A 183 -36.47 11.88 -4.96
CA PRO A 183 -36.38 11.35 -3.59
C PRO A 183 -36.89 9.90 -3.46
N SER A 184 -38.05 9.59 -4.03
CA SER A 184 -38.63 8.23 -3.95
C SER A 184 -37.80 7.21 -4.70
N SER A 185 -37.41 7.53 -5.95
CA SER A 185 -36.58 6.61 -6.75
C SER A 185 -35.26 6.31 -6.06
N SER A 186 -34.65 7.28 -5.38
CA SER A 186 -33.36 7.06 -4.69
C SER A 186 -33.39 6.03 -3.56
N ILE A 187 -34.56 5.83 -2.95
CA ILE A 187 -34.76 4.88 -1.84
C ILE A 187 -35.16 3.50 -2.39
N GLU A 188 -35.99 3.47 -3.43
CA GLU A 188 -36.41 2.25 -4.11
C GLU A 188 -35.28 1.58 -4.89
N ASP A 189 -34.38 2.39 -5.46
CA ASP A 189 -33.25 1.91 -6.25
C ASP A 189 -32.28 1.03 -5.44
N HIS A 190 -32.26 1.22 -4.11
CA HIS A 190 -31.50 0.39 -3.18
C HIS A 190 -31.92 -1.10 -3.19
N LEU A 191 -33.14 -1.40 -3.66
CA LEU A 191 -33.70 -2.75 -3.72
C LEU A 191 -33.52 -3.41 -5.11
N LYS A 192 -33.02 -2.68 -6.11
CA LYS A 192 -33.01 -3.10 -7.52
C LYS A 192 -31.73 -3.81 -7.98
N TYR A 193 -30.76 -4.06 -7.10
CA TYR A 193 -29.48 -4.67 -7.46
C TYR A 193 -29.61 -6.00 -8.22
N GLY A 194 -30.55 -6.87 -7.83
CA GLY A 194 -30.80 -8.13 -8.54
C GLY A 194 -31.22 -7.93 -10.00
N TYR A 195 -32.09 -6.96 -10.26
CA TYR A 195 -32.53 -6.59 -11.61
C TYR A 195 -31.36 -6.08 -12.46
N TYR A 196 -30.56 -5.14 -11.94
CA TYR A 196 -29.42 -4.59 -12.67
C TYR A 196 -28.37 -5.65 -13.01
N ILE A 197 -28.00 -6.50 -12.05
CA ILE A 197 -27.02 -7.55 -12.28
C ILE A 197 -27.55 -8.58 -13.29
N GLY A 198 -28.82 -8.97 -13.21
CA GLY A 198 -29.44 -9.84 -14.20
C GLY A 198 -29.41 -9.25 -15.60
N LYS A 199 -29.79 -7.97 -15.75
CA LYS A 199 -29.82 -7.26 -17.03
C LYS A 199 -28.43 -7.10 -17.63
N ILE A 200 -27.44 -6.69 -16.84
CA ILE A 200 -26.04 -6.55 -17.29
C ILE A 200 -25.47 -7.89 -17.73
N SER A 201 -25.74 -8.96 -16.97
CA SER A 201 -25.29 -10.31 -17.31
C SER A 201 -25.86 -10.75 -18.66
N LEU A 202 -27.15 -10.47 -18.92
CA LEU A 202 -27.78 -10.76 -20.20
C LEU A 202 -27.17 -9.92 -21.34
N GLN A 203 -27.00 -8.61 -21.14
CA GLN A 203 -26.40 -7.72 -22.13
C GLN A 203 -25.00 -8.18 -22.55
N PHE A 204 -24.18 -8.60 -21.58
CA PHE A 204 -22.84 -9.15 -21.83
C PHE A 204 -22.89 -10.42 -22.70
N LEU A 205 -23.81 -11.34 -22.41
CA LEU A 205 -23.98 -12.58 -23.20
C LEU A 205 -24.46 -12.29 -24.63
N THR A 206 -25.32 -11.30 -24.81
CA THR A 206 -25.89 -10.94 -26.13
C THR A 206 -24.96 -10.11 -27.02
N LYS A 207 -23.73 -9.77 -26.59
CA LYS A 207 -22.78 -8.91 -27.31
C LYS A 207 -23.42 -7.63 -27.87
N ARG A 208 -24.23 -6.93 -27.07
CA ARG A 208 -24.89 -5.70 -27.50
C ARG A 208 -23.84 -4.65 -27.91
N SER A 209 -23.77 -4.33 -29.19
CA SER A 209 -23.00 -3.19 -29.70
C SER A 209 -23.81 -1.92 -29.45
N LEU A 210 -23.43 -1.13 -28.45
CA LEU A 210 -23.92 0.24 -28.34
C LEU A 210 -23.22 1.07 -29.43
N LEU A 211 -23.97 1.66 -30.36
CA LEU A 211 -23.44 2.60 -31.33
C LEU A 211 -23.36 3.98 -30.66
N PRO A 212 -22.18 4.64 -30.65
CA PRO A 212 -22.10 6.04 -30.22
C PRO A 212 -23.00 6.93 -31.09
N GLU A 213 -23.80 7.80 -30.48
CA GLU A 213 -24.65 8.78 -31.20
C GLU A 213 -23.82 9.83 -31.96
N GLU A 214 -22.57 10.09 -31.53
CA GLU A 214 -21.62 10.99 -32.20
C GLU A 214 -20.48 10.19 -32.84
N LEU A 215 -20.03 10.60 -34.03
CA LEU A 215 -18.81 10.08 -34.67
C LEU A 215 -17.59 10.42 -33.79
N PRO A 216 -16.92 9.42 -33.19
CA PRO A 216 -15.83 9.70 -32.28
C PRO A 216 -14.54 9.99 -33.05
N ASP A 217 -13.86 11.09 -32.70
CA ASP A 217 -12.58 11.49 -33.31
C ASP A 217 -11.44 10.48 -33.09
N SER A 218 -11.61 9.55 -32.15
CA SER A 218 -10.65 8.48 -31.86
C SER A 218 -11.32 7.30 -31.15
N SER A 219 -10.66 6.14 -31.14
CA SER A 219 -11.07 4.98 -30.32
C SER A 219 -11.17 5.30 -28.83
N TYR A 220 -10.40 6.30 -28.36
CA TYR A 220 -10.49 6.78 -27.00
C TYR A 220 -11.79 7.54 -26.73
N GLU A 221 -12.14 8.51 -27.57
CA GLU A 221 -13.41 9.24 -27.44
C GLU A 221 -14.61 8.30 -27.60
N ALA A 222 -14.50 7.28 -28.46
CA ALA A 222 -15.50 6.23 -28.58
C ALA A 222 -15.71 5.47 -27.26
N GLY A 223 -14.62 5.06 -26.59
CA GLY A 223 -14.70 4.37 -25.30
C GLY A 223 -15.30 5.24 -24.19
N VAL A 224 -14.98 6.54 -24.17
CA VAL A 224 -15.57 7.49 -23.20
C VAL A 224 -17.06 7.70 -23.47
N ALA A 225 -17.45 7.81 -24.74
CA ALA A 225 -18.85 7.92 -25.15
C ALA A 225 -19.66 6.68 -24.71
N LEU A 226 -19.14 5.48 -24.94
CA LEU A 226 -19.75 4.23 -24.50
C LEU A 226 -19.87 4.13 -22.97
N ALA A 227 -18.84 4.57 -22.24
CA ALA A 227 -18.87 4.59 -20.77
C ALA A 227 -19.92 5.58 -20.24
N LEU A 228 -20.08 6.74 -20.88
CA LEU A 228 -21.12 7.71 -20.52
C LEU A 228 -22.52 7.11 -20.69
N GLN A 229 -22.77 6.49 -21.84
CA GLN A 229 -24.05 5.81 -22.12
C GLN A 229 -24.30 4.65 -21.15
N SER A 230 -23.29 3.83 -20.87
CA SER A 230 -23.38 2.70 -19.92
C SER A 230 -23.66 3.15 -18.48
N SER A 231 -23.34 4.41 -18.14
CA SER A 231 -23.70 5.02 -16.86
C SER A 231 -25.17 5.44 -16.80
N GLY A 232 -25.90 5.29 -17.91
CA GLY A 232 -27.28 5.74 -18.09
C GLY A 232 -27.41 7.25 -18.22
N ILE A 233 -26.37 7.97 -18.65
CA ILE A 233 -26.41 9.41 -18.89
C ILE A 233 -26.61 9.66 -20.39
N ILE A 234 -27.66 10.42 -20.73
CA ILE A 234 -27.96 10.80 -22.11
C ILE A 234 -27.06 11.98 -22.51
N PHE A 235 -26.51 11.99 -23.72
CA PHE A 235 -25.55 13.02 -24.19
C PHE A 235 -26.06 14.46 -24.09
N GLN A 236 -27.38 14.66 -24.22
CA GLN A 236 -28.03 15.96 -24.20
C GLN A 236 -28.25 16.52 -22.78
N GLU A 237 -28.07 15.70 -21.74
CA GLU A 237 -28.25 16.16 -20.36
C GLU A 237 -27.15 17.15 -19.94
N PRO A 238 -27.47 18.15 -19.11
CA PRO A 238 -26.48 19.12 -18.62
C PRO A 238 -25.36 18.46 -17.81
N ILE A 239 -25.60 17.25 -17.28
CA ILE A 239 -24.60 16.48 -16.53
C ILE A 239 -23.63 15.69 -17.43
N ALA A 240 -23.92 15.55 -18.73
CA ALA A 240 -23.12 14.75 -19.66
C ALA A 240 -21.68 15.28 -19.80
N ARG A 241 -21.52 16.60 -19.94
CA ARG A 241 -20.19 17.24 -20.04
C ARG A 241 -19.35 17.01 -18.76
N PRO A 242 -19.83 17.36 -17.55
CA PRO A 242 -19.12 17.04 -16.31
C PRO A 242 -18.79 15.56 -16.13
N ALA A 243 -19.69 14.65 -16.53
CA ALA A 243 -19.46 13.21 -16.44
C ALA A 243 -18.38 12.75 -17.43
N LYS A 244 -18.41 13.24 -18.68
CA LYS A 244 -17.37 13.00 -19.69
C LYS A 244 -16.01 13.45 -19.19
N ASP A 245 -15.91 14.67 -18.63
CA ASP A 245 -14.67 15.18 -18.05
C ASP A 245 -14.20 14.31 -16.87
N CYS A 246 -15.13 13.85 -16.03
CA CYS A 246 -14.84 12.97 -14.92
C CYS A 246 -14.28 11.61 -15.37
N LEU A 247 -14.85 11.01 -16.42
CA LEU A 247 -14.37 9.75 -17.01
C LEU A 247 -12.99 9.94 -17.64
N LYS A 248 -12.75 11.06 -18.31
CA LYS A 248 -11.42 11.41 -18.86
C LYS A 248 -10.37 11.59 -17.75
N LEU A 249 -10.75 12.15 -16.60
CA LEU A 249 -9.88 12.32 -15.43
C LEU A 249 -9.65 11.00 -14.66
N ALA A 250 -10.61 10.07 -14.70
CA ALA A 250 -10.49 8.78 -14.03
C ALA A 250 -9.36 7.93 -14.62
N ARG A 251 -9.06 8.09 -15.92
CA ARG A 251 -7.89 7.49 -16.54
C ARG A 251 -6.62 8.24 -16.07
N PRO A 252 -5.58 7.56 -15.55
CA PRO A 252 -4.35 8.23 -15.12
C PRO A 252 -3.76 9.08 -16.26
N LYS A 253 -3.55 10.38 -16.02
CA LYS A 253 -2.74 11.22 -16.90
C LYS A 253 -1.31 10.69 -16.89
N GLY A 254 -0.87 10.10 -17.99
CA GLY A 254 0.50 9.60 -18.15
C GLY A 254 0.57 8.25 -18.87
N LEU A 255 1.77 7.68 -18.85
CA LEU A 255 2.02 6.35 -19.40
C LEU A 255 1.27 5.28 -18.59
N THR A 256 0.84 4.23 -19.27
CA THR A 256 0.23 3.07 -18.60
C THR A 256 1.20 2.50 -17.56
N PRO A 257 0.72 1.82 -16.50
CA PRO A 257 1.58 1.19 -15.52
C PRO A 257 2.68 0.31 -16.13
N ASN A 258 2.35 -0.41 -17.21
CA ASN A 258 3.31 -1.24 -17.94
C ASN A 258 4.39 -0.41 -18.66
N LEU A 259 4.02 0.69 -19.32
CA LEU A 259 4.98 1.60 -19.95
C LEU A 259 5.86 2.30 -18.91
N ASN A 260 5.30 2.73 -17.78
CA ASN A 260 6.07 3.24 -16.65
C ASN A 260 7.10 2.21 -16.16
N CYS A 261 6.69 0.95 -16.02
CA CYS A 261 7.58 -0.14 -15.62
C CYS A 261 8.72 -0.35 -16.63
N ALA A 262 8.43 -0.29 -17.93
CA ALA A 262 9.44 -0.38 -18.99
C ALA A 262 10.44 0.81 -18.94
N HIS A 263 9.95 2.03 -18.76
CA HIS A 263 10.82 3.19 -18.58
C HIS A 263 11.66 3.10 -17.30
N LEU A 264 11.11 2.58 -16.21
CA LEU A 264 11.86 2.34 -14.98
C LEU A 264 12.98 1.31 -15.19
N ALA A 265 12.78 0.30 -16.03
CA ALA A 265 13.85 -0.64 -16.37
C ALA A 265 15.05 0.06 -17.05
N ILE A 266 14.79 1.06 -17.91
CA ILE A 266 15.84 1.89 -18.52
C ILE A 266 16.47 2.82 -17.47
N LYS A 267 15.69 3.43 -16.58
CA LYS A 267 16.25 4.24 -15.48
C LYS A 267 17.12 3.40 -14.55
N LEU A 268 16.73 2.15 -14.28
CA LEU A 268 17.49 1.22 -13.46
C LEU A 268 18.85 0.91 -14.08
N SER A 269 18.95 0.73 -15.41
CA SER A 269 20.25 0.52 -16.05
C SER A 269 21.16 1.75 -15.92
N LYS A 270 20.60 2.97 -16.00
CA LYS A 270 21.34 4.22 -15.80
C LYS A 270 21.84 4.43 -14.37
N ILE A 271 21.15 3.88 -13.36
CA ILE A 271 21.54 4.03 -11.95
C ILE A 271 22.42 2.88 -11.44
N THR A 272 22.42 1.74 -12.13
CA THR A 272 23.24 0.57 -11.79
C THR A 272 24.73 0.89 -11.63
N PRO A 273 25.36 1.77 -12.45
CA PRO A 273 26.75 2.19 -12.25
C PRO A 273 27.04 2.75 -10.86
N TYR A 274 26.13 3.52 -10.25
CA TYR A 274 26.36 4.03 -8.88
C TYR A 274 26.41 2.92 -7.84
N ARG A 275 25.64 1.84 -8.03
CA ARG A 275 25.71 0.64 -7.18
C ARG A 275 27.04 -0.10 -7.40
N LEU A 276 27.48 -0.22 -8.65
CA LEU A 276 28.77 -0.86 -8.98
C LEU A 276 29.95 -0.09 -8.37
N GLU A 277 29.92 1.24 -8.36
CA GLU A 277 30.95 2.04 -7.71
C GLU A 277 31.01 1.80 -6.19
N ILE A 278 29.87 1.60 -5.52
CA ILE A 278 29.85 1.21 -4.10
C ILE A 278 30.38 -0.22 -3.91
N GLN A 279 30.09 -1.11 -4.85
CA GLN A 279 30.62 -2.48 -4.82
C GLN A 279 32.16 -2.50 -4.99
N TRP A 280 32.71 -1.68 -5.89
CA TRP A 280 34.15 -1.49 -6.04
C TRP A 280 34.77 -0.83 -4.81
N TYR A 281 34.08 0.15 -4.22
CA TYR A 281 34.50 0.73 -2.95
C TYR A 281 34.65 -0.36 -1.89
N LYS A 282 33.65 -1.24 -1.76
CA LYS A 282 33.69 -2.36 -0.84
C LYS A 282 34.88 -3.27 -1.09
N GLN A 283 35.04 -3.76 -2.32
CA GLN A 283 36.15 -4.64 -2.68
C GLN A 283 37.52 -4.02 -2.36
N SER A 284 37.70 -2.74 -2.64
CA SER A 284 38.96 -2.08 -2.31
C SER A 284 39.16 -1.84 -0.81
N CYS A 285 38.11 -1.69 -0.01
CA CYS A 285 38.23 -1.64 1.46
C CYS A 285 38.53 -3.03 2.05
N ASP A 286 37.95 -4.09 1.47
CA ASP A 286 38.21 -5.46 1.92
C ASP A 286 39.67 -5.89 1.64
N LEU A 287 40.27 -5.36 0.57
CA LEU A 287 41.68 -5.57 0.20
C LEU A 287 42.66 -4.58 0.86
N CYS A 288 42.18 -3.63 1.67
CA CYS A 288 43.02 -2.62 2.28
C CYS A 288 43.88 -3.23 3.41
N ASP A 289 45.11 -2.75 3.57
CA ASP A 289 46.02 -3.20 4.64
C ASP A 289 45.49 -2.85 6.05
N ASP A 290 44.62 -1.85 6.14
CA ASP A 290 43.96 -1.48 7.41
C ASP A 290 43.02 -2.57 7.95
N GLN A 291 42.57 -3.51 7.10
CA GLN A 291 41.69 -4.63 7.45
C GLN A 291 40.45 -4.18 8.25
N MET A 292 39.90 -3.02 7.91
CA MET A 292 38.72 -2.44 8.57
C MET A 292 37.41 -2.86 7.88
N GLY A 293 37.45 -3.03 6.56
CA GLY A 293 36.25 -3.29 5.76
C GLY A 293 35.41 -2.02 5.50
N TYR A 294 34.53 -2.12 4.51
CA TYR A 294 33.88 -0.94 3.92
C TYR A 294 32.91 -0.19 4.84
N TYR A 295 32.31 -0.87 5.83
CA TYR A 295 31.45 -0.24 6.82
C TYR A 295 32.25 0.74 7.69
N ASP A 296 33.33 0.25 8.29
CA ASP A 296 34.18 1.02 9.19
C ASP A 296 34.93 2.13 8.46
N SER A 297 35.49 1.83 7.27
CA SER A 297 36.12 2.87 6.42
C SER A 297 35.13 3.99 6.09
N PHE A 298 33.87 3.66 5.77
CA PHE A 298 32.86 4.68 5.48
C PHE A 298 32.36 5.42 6.73
N LYS A 299 32.28 4.76 7.88
CA LYS A 299 31.93 5.40 9.16
C LYS A 299 33.02 6.40 9.59
N GLN A 300 34.29 6.03 9.41
CA GLN A 300 35.45 6.84 9.79
C GLN A 300 35.92 7.81 8.69
N ARG A 301 35.24 7.82 7.54
CA ARG A 301 35.64 8.60 6.36
C ARG A 301 36.03 10.05 6.66
N GLY A 302 37.10 10.49 6.03
CA GLY A 302 37.58 11.88 6.03
C GLY A 302 37.02 12.70 4.87
N ALA A 303 37.72 13.78 4.52
CA ALA A 303 37.39 14.64 3.38
C ALA A 303 37.89 14.08 2.02
N SER A 304 37.92 12.76 1.85
CA SER A 304 38.42 12.16 0.62
C SER A 304 37.40 12.27 -0.52
N ARG A 305 37.88 12.52 -1.75
CA ARG A 305 37.03 12.58 -2.94
C ARG A 305 36.30 11.26 -3.19
N ARG A 306 36.96 10.14 -2.88
CA ARG A 306 36.43 8.78 -3.01
C ARG A 306 35.22 8.58 -2.08
N ASP A 307 35.38 8.89 -0.80
CA ASP A 307 34.32 8.68 0.19
C ASP A 307 33.13 9.62 -0.03
N PHE A 308 33.40 10.86 -0.44
CA PHE A 308 32.33 11.80 -0.83
C PHE A 308 31.52 11.27 -2.00
N LYS A 309 32.19 10.71 -3.03
CA LYS A 309 31.52 10.11 -4.19
C LYS A 309 30.63 8.94 -3.80
N VAL A 310 31.10 8.07 -2.90
CA VAL A 310 30.33 6.92 -2.38
C VAL A 310 29.09 7.40 -1.62
N ASN A 311 29.24 8.41 -0.75
CA ASN A 311 28.11 8.98 -0.03
C ASN A 311 27.08 9.63 -0.98
N LEU A 312 27.54 10.32 -2.02
CA LEU A 312 26.67 10.88 -3.04
C LEU A 312 25.90 9.78 -3.80
N ASN A 313 26.58 8.69 -4.16
CA ASN A 313 25.97 7.54 -4.82
C ASN A 313 24.92 6.86 -3.95
N ARG A 314 25.19 6.68 -2.65
CA ARG A 314 24.22 6.20 -1.65
C ARG A 314 22.93 7.03 -1.69
N LEU A 315 23.05 8.36 -1.66
CA LEU A 315 21.91 9.28 -1.70
C LEU A 315 21.15 9.22 -3.04
N LYS A 316 21.86 9.13 -4.17
CA LYS A 316 21.24 9.00 -5.50
C LYS A 316 20.43 7.71 -5.62
N LEU A 317 20.98 6.59 -5.14
CA LEU A 317 20.29 5.31 -5.11
C LEU A 317 19.06 5.35 -4.19
N ALA A 318 19.18 5.96 -3.01
CA ALA A 318 18.06 6.13 -2.09
C ALA A 318 16.90 6.88 -2.75
N ARG A 319 17.17 8.03 -3.38
CA ARG A 319 16.14 8.83 -4.09
C ARG A 319 15.42 8.04 -5.17
N PHE A 320 16.15 7.30 -5.99
CA PHE A 320 15.56 6.46 -7.04
C PHE A 320 14.60 5.41 -6.49
N TRP A 321 15.00 4.74 -5.41
CA TRP A 321 14.15 3.74 -4.77
C TRP A 321 12.93 4.36 -4.07
N ASP A 322 13.11 5.50 -3.41
CA ASP A 322 12.02 6.25 -2.79
C ASP A 322 11.00 6.74 -3.85
N ASP A 323 11.47 7.17 -5.02
CA ASP A 323 10.62 7.54 -6.17
C ASP A 323 9.82 6.35 -6.70
N ILE A 324 10.45 5.17 -6.83
CA ILE A 324 9.75 3.93 -7.23
C ILE A 324 8.67 3.58 -6.21
N ILE A 325 8.97 3.67 -4.91
CA ILE A 325 8.00 3.41 -3.85
C ILE A 325 6.83 4.39 -3.96
N LYS A 326 7.10 5.68 -4.16
CA LYS A 326 6.06 6.70 -4.36
C LYS A 326 5.18 6.40 -5.58
N MET A 327 5.78 6.00 -6.70
CA MET A 327 5.03 5.58 -7.90
C MET A 327 4.16 4.35 -7.63
N LEU A 328 4.68 3.38 -6.87
CA LEU A 328 3.96 2.18 -6.47
C LEU A 328 2.73 2.52 -5.60
N GLU A 329 2.89 3.40 -4.63
CA GLU A 329 1.81 3.85 -3.72
C GLU A 329 0.71 4.63 -4.43
N ASN A 330 1.06 5.31 -5.53
CA ASN A 330 0.14 6.09 -6.35
C ASN A 330 -0.49 5.26 -7.49
N ASN A 331 -0.39 3.93 -7.45
CA ASN A 331 -0.88 3.02 -8.49
C ASN A 331 -0.34 3.28 -9.91
N GLN A 332 0.83 3.90 -10.03
CA GLN A 332 1.44 4.20 -11.33
C GLN A 332 2.25 3.02 -11.89
N LEU A 333 2.33 1.91 -11.15
CA LEU A 333 3.08 0.70 -11.49
C LEU A 333 2.18 -0.54 -11.42
N PRO A 334 2.50 -1.61 -12.19
CA PRO A 334 1.72 -2.83 -12.23
C PRO A 334 1.47 -3.42 -10.83
N HIS A 335 0.33 -4.07 -10.63
CA HIS A 335 -0.07 -4.61 -9.33
C HIS A 335 0.95 -5.61 -8.77
N ASP A 336 1.46 -6.48 -9.65
CA ASP A 336 2.45 -7.51 -9.36
C ASP A 336 3.90 -7.00 -9.29
N PHE A 337 4.15 -5.70 -9.46
CA PHE A 337 5.51 -5.12 -9.53
C PHE A 337 6.42 -5.57 -8.37
N HIS A 338 5.87 -5.60 -7.15
CA HIS A 338 6.56 -5.98 -5.91
C HIS A 338 6.92 -7.48 -5.83
N ARG A 339 6.37 -8.31 -6.72
CA ARG A 339 6.62 -9.76 -6.79
C ARG A 339 7.52 -10.14 -7.97
N ARG A 340 7.77 -9.22 -8.90
CA ARG A 340 8.61 -9.48 -10.07
C ARG A 340 10.08 -9.64 -9.65
N ALA A 341 10.67 -10.79 -9.97
CA ALA A 341 12.03 -11.16 -9.59
C ALA A 341 13.07 -10.05 -9.86
N LYS A 342 12.97 -9.36 -11.00
CA LYS A 342 13.86 -8.22 -11.33
C LYS A 342 13.91 -7.15 -10.24
N TRP A 343 12.75 -6.71 -9.75
CA TRP A 343 12.65 -5.63 -8.77
C TRP A 343 12.93 -6.11 -7.35
N VAL A 344 12.46 -7.32 -7.02
CA VAL A 344 12.75 -7.98 -5.74
C VAL A 344 14.26 -8.16 -5.57
N ASN A 345 14.94 -8.74 -6.56
CA ASN A 345 16.38 -8.99 -6.50
C ASN A 345 17.17 -7.66 -6.50
N ALA A 346 16.84 -6.73 -7.39
CA ALA A 346 17.54 -5.44 -7.46
C ALA A 346 17.42 -4.63 -6.16
N SER A 347 16.24 -4.59 -5.54
CA SER A 347 16.04 -3.90 -4.26
C SER A 347 16.71 -4.63 -3.09
N HIS A 348 16.71 -5.97 -3.10
CA HIS A 348 17.40 -6.77 -2.09
C HIS A 348 18.92 -6.57 -2.15
N PHE A 349 19.53 -6.66 -3.34
CA PHE A 349 20.98 -6.40 -3.49
C PHE A 349 21.35 -4.97 -3.14
N TYR A 350 20.51 -3.98 -3.49
CA TYR A 350 20.69 -2.60 -3.04
C TYR A 350 20.67 -2.52 -1.51
N LYS A 351 19.68 -3.14 -0.85
CA LYS A 351 19.55 -3.16 0.61
C LYS A 351 20.79 -3.75 1.27
N LEU A 352 21.22 -4.95 0.87
CA LEU A 352 22.38 -5.62 1.48
C LEU A 352 23.68 -4.80 1.34
N LEU A 353 23.86 -4.11 0.21
CA LEU A 353 25.06 -3.32 -0.03
C LEU A 353 25.05 -1.95 0.66
N VAL A 354 23.90 -1.26 0.62
CA VAL A 354 23.81 0.18 0.93
C VAL A 354 23.24 0.47 2.32
N GLU A 355 22.39 -0.40 2.87
CA GLU A 355 21.86 -0.21 4.23
C GLU A 355 22.97 -0.15 5.30
N PRO A 356 24.06 -0.95 5.22
CA PRO A 356 25.23 -0.77 6.09
C PRO A 356 25.81 0.64 6.06
N LEU A 357 25.85 1.30 4.89
CA LEU A 357 26.36 2.67 4.78
C LEU A 357 25.39 3.70 5.35
N ASP A 358 24.08 3.46 5.25
CA ASP A 358 23.07 4.28 5.92
C ASP A 358 23.17 4.16 7.45
N ILE A 359 23.44 2.95 7.95
CA ILE A 359 23.69 2.68 9.37
C ILE A 359 24.97 3.40 9.81
N ALA A 360 26.08 3.23 9.08
CA ALA A 360 27.33 3.91 9.37
C ALA A 360 27.14 5.42 9.46
N GLU A 361 26.38 6.02 8.53
CA GLU A 361 26.06 7.44 8.56
C GLU A 361 25.20 7.85 9.75
N TYR A 362 24.23 7.02 10.12
CA TYR A 362 23.34 7.26 11.25
C TYR A 362 24.12 7.33 12.58
N TYR A 363 25.04 6.39 12.80
CA TYR A 363 25.85 6.35 14.01
C TYR A 363 26.98 7.38 13.99
N ARG A 364 27.66 7.57 12.85
CA ARG A 364 28.68 8.61 12.67
C ARG A 364 28.16 10.01 13.03
N THR A 365 26.93 10.33 12.63
CA THR A 365 26.34 11.66 12.86
C THR A 365 25.67 11.81 14.24
N GLY A 366 25.80 10.82 15.14
CA GLY A 366 25.22 10.89 16.48
C GLY A 366 23.69 10.88 16.51
N LYS A 367 23.01 10.50 15.40
CA LYS A 367 21.55 10.51 15.33
C LYS A 367 20.88 9.56 16.32
N HIS A 368 21.58 8.48 16.69
CA HIS A 368 21.12 7.52 17.69
C HIS A 368 20.91 8.17 19.07
N CYS A 369 21.74 9.14 19.46
CA CYS A 369 21.58 9.89 20.71
C CYS A 369 20.31 10.77 20.73
N ILE A 370 19.88 11.27 19.57
CA ILE A 370 18.75 12.20 19.45
C ILE A 370 17.43 11.45 19.21
N LYS A 371 17.44 10.48 18.29
CA LYS A 371 16.23 9.79 17.82
C LYS A 371 16.05 8.40 18.45
N GLY A 372 17.08 7.85 19.08
CA GLY A 372 17.19 6.45 19.51
C GLY A 372 17.84 5.56 18.46
N HIS A 373 18.12 4.30 18.80
CA HIS A 373 18.85 3.38 17.93
C HIS A 373 18.19 3.12 16.56
N TYR A 374 19.03 2.74 15.60
CA TYR A 374 18.67 2.66 14.19
C TYR A 374 17.48 1.72 13.94
N ILE A 375 17.50 0.50 14.46
CA ILE A 375 16.48 -0.52 14.15
C ILE A 375 15.08 -0.03 14.52
N ARG A 376 14.94 0.59 15.71
CA ARG A 376 13.65 1.04 16.24
C ARG A 376 13.20 2.38 15.67
N LYS A 377 14.11 3.34 15.50
CA LYS A 377 13.75 4.76 15.25
C LYS A 377 14.48 5.41 14.08
N GLY A 378 15.56 4.83 13.58
CA GLY A 378 16.36 5.37 12.48
C GLY A 378 16.14 4.72 11.11
N ARG A 379 15.64 3.48 11.09
CA ARG A 379 15.58 2.66 9.87
C ARG A 379 14.59 3.20 8.86
N GLU A 380 15.13 3.51 7.68
CA GLU A 380 14.39 4.11 6.58
C GLU A 380 13.29 3.19 6.05
N ARG A 381 12.19 3.80 5.63
CA ARG A 381 10.97 3.06 5.25
C ARG A 381 11.20 2.10 4.07
N ARG A 382 12.04 2.49 3.11
CA ARG A 382 12.37 1.68 1.92
C ARG A 382 12.87 0.29 2.27
N TYR A 383 13.72 0.16 3.30
CA TYR A 383 14.29 -1.14 3.68
C TYR A 383 13.24 -2.07 4.28
N LYS A 384 12.29 -1.53 5.06
CA LYS A 384 11.14 -2.29 5.58
C LYS A 384 10.23 -2.78 4.46
N ILE A 385 10.11 -2.01 3.37
CA ILE A 385 9.36 -2.42 2.17
C ILE A 385 10.11 -3.53 1.43
N PHE A 386 11.43 -3.42 1.29
CA PHE A 386 12.23 -4.45 0.61
C PHE A 386 12.33 -5.76 1.38
N ASP A 387 12.35 -5.72 2.73
CA ASP A 387 12.20 -6.93 3.56
C ASP A 387 10.89 -7.66 3.23
N ARG A 388 9.81 -6.90 3.04
CA ARG A 388 8.51 -7.46 2.69
C ARG A 388 8.51 -8.05 1.29
N TRP A 389 9.01 -7.33 0.29
CA TRP A 389 9.12 -7.85 -1.08
C TRP A 389 9.96 -9.13 -1.15
N TRP A 390 11.03 -9.19 -0.34
CA TRP A 390 11.88 -10.36 -0.25
C TRP A 390 11.16 -11.56 0.40
N LYS A 391 10.39 -11.33 1.47
CA LYS A 391 9.60 -12.37 2.16
C LYS A 391 8.43 -12.89 1.32
N GLU A 392 7.74 -12.01 0.60
CA GLU A 392 6.57 -12.33 -0.22
C GLU A 392 6.94 -12.86 -1.63
N ARG A 393 8.24 -13.02 -1.93
CA ARG A 393 8.68 -13.55 -3.21
C ARG A 393 8.18 -15.00 -3.39
N PRO A 394 7.81 -15.42 -4.61
CA PRO A 394 7.53 -16.83 -4.86
C PRO A 394 8.81 -17.63 -4.60
N VAL A 395 8.81 -18.38 -3.50
CA VAL A 395 9.91 -19.27 -3.12
C VAL A 395 9.91 -20.41 -4.12
N LYS A 396 10.97 -20.53 -4.91
CA LYS A 396 11.36 -21.84 -5.46
C LYS A 396 12.05 -22.56 -4.32
N ASP A 397 11.74 -23.83 -4.07
CA ASP A 397 12.32 -24.62 -3.00
C ASP A 397 13.83 -24.35 -2.91
N GLU A 398 14.23 -23.51 -1.95
CA GLU A 398 15.63 -23.19 -1.71
C GLU A 398 16.14 -24.37 -0.89
N GLU A 399 16.78 -25.32 -1.58
CA GLU A 399 17.61 -26.34 -0.93
C GLU A 399 18.49 -25.65 0.10
N GLN A 400 18.48 -26.14 1.34
CA GLN A 400 19.34 -25.67 2.42
C GLN A 400 20.79 -26.06 2.13
N ASN A 401 21.39 -25.41 1.13
CA ASN A 401 22.77 -25.60 0.77
C ASN A 401 23.63 -24.80 1.76
N THR A 402 24.33 -25.53 2.62
CA THR A 402 25.36 -24.96 3.51
C THR A 402 26.43 -24.26 2.68
N ARG A 403 26.69 -22.98 2.98
CA ARG A 403 27.68 -22.18 2.25
C ARG A 403 29.09 -22.70 2.50
N SER A 404 29.90 -22.81 1.45
CA SER A 404 31.32 -23.15 1.57
C SER A 404 32.21 -21.93 1.83
N LYS A 405 31.78 -20.73 1.39
CA LYS A 405 32.50 -19.45 1.54
C LYS A 405 31.60 -18.39 2.17
N PHE A 406 32.22 -17.36 2.75
CA PHE A 406 31.51 -16.17 3.23
C PHE A 406 30.68 -15.53 2.13
N ALA A 407 29.56 -14.92 2.51
CA ALA A 407 28.69 -14.23 1.60
C ALA A 407 29.40 -13.00 1.03
N SER A 408 29.16 -12.65 -0.24
CA SER A 408 29.71 -11.40 -0.80
C SER A 408 29.17 -10.14 -0.09
N LEU A 409 27.99 -10.25 0.52
CA LEU A 409 27.33 -9.23 1.33
C LEU A 409 26.65 -9.93 2.51
N THR A 410 26.72 -9.33 3.70
CA THR A 410 26.06 -9.87 4.89
C THR A 410 24.55 -9.99 4.67
N GLN A 411 23.98 -11.17 4.92
CA GLN A 411 22.57 -11.47 4.60
C GLN A 411 21.57 -10.73 5.50
N ASP A 412 21.95 -10.40 6.74
CA ASP A 412 21.24 -9.42 7.56
C ASP A 412 21.82 -8.02 7.34
N SER A 413 21.09 -7.20 6.57
CA SER A 413 21.49 -5.82 6.29
C SER A 413 21.48 -4.89 7.51
N CYS A 414 20.83 -5.29 8.62
CA CYS A 414 20.84 -4.59 9.89
C CYS A 414 21.94 -5.09 10.86
N PHE A 415 22.81 -6.02 10.43
CA PHE A 415 23.87 -6.58 11.28
C PHE A 415 24.69 -5.49 11.98
N TRP A 416 25.16 -4.49 11.22
CA TRP A 416 25.96 -3.41 11.77
C TRP A 416 25.21 -2.54 12.79
N ALA A 417 23.90 -2.36 12.64
CA ALA A 417 23.12 -1.63 13.66
C ALA A 417 23.09 -2.38 14.99
N LYS A 418 23.01 -3.72 14.94
CA LYS A 418 23.09 -4.57 16.14
C LYS A 418 24.48 -4.52 16.78
N VAL A 419 25.54 -4.45 15.98
CA VAL A 419 26.92 -4.25 16.49
C VAL A 419 27.03 -2.94 17.26
N GLU A 420 26.52 -1.83 16.72
CA GLU A 420 26.57 -0.53 17.41
C GLU A 420 25.76 -0.53 18.71
N GLU A 421 24.56 -1.13 18.70
CA GLU A 421 23.76 -1.32 19.92
C GLU A 421 24.52 -2.17 20.96
N ALA A 422 25.17 -3.26 20.54
CA ALA A 422 25.94 -4.13 21.41
C ALA A 422 27.20 -3.46 21.99
N ARG A 423 27.84 -2.57 21.23
CA ARG A 423 28.96 -1.74 21.71
C ARG A 423 28.52 -0.78 22.80
N GLU A 424 27.42 -0.06 22.57
CA GLU A 424 26.86 0.82 23.60
C GLU A 424 26.42 0.06 24.86
N LEU A 425 25.99 -1.21 24.73
CA LEU A 425 25.71 -2.07 25.88
C LEU A 425 26.98 -2.40 26.68
N LEU A 426 28.09 -2.73 26.02
CA LEU A 426 29.37 -2.97 26.70
C LEU A 426 29.87 -1.71 27.43
N ASP A 427 29.76 -0.54 26.79
CA ASP A 427 30.15 0.72 27.42
C ASP A 427 29.28 1.02 28.66
N LYS A 428 27.99 0.67 28.63
CA LYS A 428 27.11 0.77 29.81
C LYS A 428 27.53 -0.19 30.91
N VAL A 429 27.87 -1.43 30.59
CA VAL A 429 28.35 -2.43 31.57
C VAL A 429 29.58 -1.91 32.33
N ARG A 430 30.51 -1.23 31.64
CA ARG A 430 31.70 -0.61 32.26
C ARG A 430 31.38 0.48 33.30
N SER A 431 30.18 1.06 33.24
CA SER A 431 29.76 2.21 34.07
C SER A 431 28.61 1.91 35.03
N GLU A 432 27.97 0.74 34.94
CA GLU A 432 26.77 0.39 35.70
C GLU A 432 27.12 -0.38 36.98
N ASN A 433 26.51 0.03 38.10
CA ASN A 433 26.76 -0.56 39.42
C ASN A 433 25.57 -1.38 39.94
N ASP A 434 24.37 -1.24 39.33
CA ASP A 434 23.18 -1.97 39.74
C ASP A 434 23.21 -3.43 39.24
N PRO A 435 23.22 -4.44 40.15
CA PRO A 435 23.33 -5.85 39.78
C PRO A 435 22.15 -6.36 38.92
N LYS A 436 20.94 -5.81 39.10
CA LYS A 436 19.76 -6.22 38.31
C LYS A 436 19.89 -5.72 36.87
N LYS A 437 20.37 -4.49 36.69
CA LYS A 437 20.61 -3.93 35.36
C LYS A 437 21.78 -4.60 34.67
N LEU A 438 22.86 -4.90 35.39
CA LEU A 438 24.00 -5.66 34.87
C LEU A 438 23.57 -7.02 34.33
N THR A 439 22.76 -7.77 35.08
CA THR A 439 22.22 -9.06 34.63
C THR A 439 21.45 -8.91 33.31
N TRP A 440 20.56 -7.91 33.22
CA TRP A 440 19.79 -7.63 32.01
C TRP A 440 20.67 -7.19 30.82
N LEU A 441 21.73 -6.39 31.06
CA LEU A 441 22.68 -5.97 30.03
C LEU A 441 23.43 -7.19 29.46
N TRP A 442 23.97 -8.04 30.33
CA TRP A 442 24.68 -9.26 29.94
C TRP A 442 23.80 -10.23 29.15
N GLU A 443 22.54 -10.42 29.55
CA GLU A 443 21.60 -11.23 28.76
C GLU A 443 21.44 -10.74 27.33
N ASN A 444 21.39 -9.42 27.10
CA ASN A 444 21.25 -8.86 25.76
C ASN A 444 22.55 -8.95 24.95
N ILE A 445 23.70 -8.77 25.61
CA ILE A 445 25.03 -8.93 25.00
C ILE A 445 25.22 -10.40 24.57
N ASP A 446 24.91 -11.38 25.42
CA ASP A 446 25.01 -12.81 25.10
C ASP A 446 24.01 -13.23 24.02
N LYS A 447 22.82 -12.63 23.97
CA LYS A 447 21.88 -12.82 22.85
C LYS A 447 22.46 -12.34 21.53
N PHE A 448 23.13 -11.19 21.52
CA PHE A 448 23.80 -10.68 20.32
C PHE A 448 25.00 -11.55 19.93
N GLU A 449 25.82 -11.99 20.88
CA GLU A 449 26.95 -12.89 20.65
C GLU A 449 26.51 -14.17 19.95
N ARG A 450 25.50 -14.84 20.50
CA ARG A 450 24.95 -16.08 19.94
C ARG A 450 24.42 -15.85 18.52
N TYR A 451 23.66 -14.79 18.32
CA TYR A 451 23.15 -14.39 17.01
C TYR A 451 24.28 -14.17 15.99
N ALA A 452 25.34 -13.44 16.37
CA ALA A 452 26.44 -13.13 15.47
C ALA A 452 27.26 -14.39 15.15
N ARG A 453 27.51 -15.25 16.15
CA ARG A 453 28.19 -16.53 15.97
C ARG A 453 27.44 -17.44 15.01
N GLU A 454 26.13 -17.62 15.18
CA GLU A 454 25.31 -18.43 14.27
C GLU A 454 25.38 -17.92 12.81
N LEU A 455 25.40 -16.60 12.61
CA LEU A 455 25.48 -15.99 11.29
C LEU A 455 26.86 -16.21 10.63
N ILE A 456 27.93 -16.21 11.43
CA ILE A 456 29.29 -16.48 11.00
C ILE A 456 29.48 -17.97 10.67
N ASP A 457 28.98 -18.86 11.53
CA ASP A 457 29.08 -20.31 11.35
C ASP A 457 28.37 -20.76 10.06
N ARG A 458 27.23 -20.13 9.74
CA ARG A 458 26.51 -20.32 8.46
C ARG A 458 27.15 -19.62 7.27
N LYS A 459 28.23 -18.86 7.50
CA LYS A 459 28.93 -18.03 6.49
C LYS A 459 27.99 -17.06 5.76
N GLU A 460 27.00 -16.54 6.47
CA GLU A 460 26.03 -15.56 5.98
C GLU A 460 26.52 -14.12 6.12
N VAL A 461 27.63 -13.92 6.83
CA VAL A 461 28.35 -12.64 6.88
C VAL A 461 29.30 -12.48 5.70
N SER A 462 29.65 -11.23 5.41
CA SER A 462 30.71 -10.87 4.47
C SER A 462 32.07 -10.72 5.18
N GLU A 463 33.15 -10.79 4.40
CA GLU A 463 34.54 -10.78 4.90
C GLU A 463 34.87 -9.54 5.74
N ASP A 464 34.23 -8.39 5.46
CA ASP A 464 34.38 -7.16 6.25
C ASP A 464 33.94 -7.32 7.71
N VAL A 465 33.01 -8.22 8.01
CA VAL A 465 32.56 -8.47 9.39
C VAL A 465 33.65 -9.19 10.19
N VAL A 466 34.41 -10.08 9.54
CA VAL A 466 35.43 -10.90 10.21
C VAL A 466 36.84 -10.30 10.10
N ALA A 467 36.98 -9.19 9.38
CA ALA A 467 38.23 -8.45 9.20
C ALA A 467 38.81 -8.00 10.55
N ARG A 468 40.14 -8.01 10.67
CA ARG A 468 40.88 -7.92 11.94
C ARG A 468 40.55 -6.66 12.75
N ASN A 469 40.36 -5.54 12.08
CA ASN A 469 40.11 -4.22 12.68
C ASN A 469 38.66 -3.73 12.48
N SER A 470 37.76 -4.64 12.08
CA SER A 470 36.34 -4.33 11.99
C SER A 470 35.74 -4.02 13.36
N SER A 471 34.70 -3.18 13.39
CA SER A 471 33.96 -2.85 14.62
C SER A 471 33.43 -4.09 15.34
N TYR A 472 33.08 -5.15 14.61
CA TYR A 472 32.64 -6.41 15.21
C TYR A 472 33.79 -7.15 15.88
N ARG A 473 34.96 -7.28 15.22
CA ARG A 473 36.12 -7.95 15.84
C ARG A 473 36.66 -7.20 17.06
N LEU A 474 36.61 -5.87 17.04
CA LEU A 474 36.94 -5.06 18.21
C LEU A 474 35.95 -5.32 19.35
N TRP A 475 34.65 -5.33 19.06
CA TRP A 475 33.62 -5.68 20.04
C TRP A 475 33.83 -7.07 20.65
N VAL A 476 34.21 -8.08 19.85
CA VAL A 476 34.52 -9.44 20.36
C VAL A 476 35.70 -9.42 21.34
N LYS A 477 36.73 -8.61 21.10
CA LYS A 477 37.86 -8.47 22.03
C LYS A 477 37.40 -7.84 23.34
N ASP A 478 36.69 -6.71 23.27
CA ASP A 478 36.13 -6.03 24.45
C ASP A 478 35.21 -6.96 25.26
N TYR A 479 34.39 -7.76 24.58
CA TYR A 479 33.49 -8.73 25.20
C TYR A 479 34.26 -9.82 25.96
N ASN A 480 35.30 -10.39 25.35
CA ASN A 480 36.11 -11.43 25.98
C ASN A 480 36.89 -10.88 27.17
N GLU A 481 37.40 -9.64 27.09
CA GLU A 481 38.10 -8.97 28.18
C GLU A 481 37.19 -8.70 29.39
N LEU A 482 35.93 -8.33 29.16
CA LEU A 482 34.96 -8.06 30.23
C LEU A 482 34.33 -9.33 30.83
N LYS A 483 34.38 -10.45 30.12
CA LYS A 483 33.83 -11.74 30.56
C LYS A 483 34.86 -12.62 31.26
N SER A 484 36.15 -12.36 31.03
CA SER A 484 37.28 -12.98 31.74
C SER A 484 37.37 -12.43 33.16
#